data_AF-A0A3D4DPY0-F1
#
_entry.id   AF-A0A3D4DPY0-F1
#
_cell.length_a   1.000
_cell.length_b   1.000
_cell.length_c   1.000
_cell.angle_alpha   90.00
_cell.angle_beta   90.00
_cell.angle_gamma   90.00
#
_symmetry.space_group_name_H-M   'P 1'
#
loop_
_entity.id
_entity.type
_entity.pdbx_description
1 polymer ?
#
loop_
_entity_poly.entity_id
_entity_poly.type
_entity_poly.pdbx_seq_one_letter_code
_entity_poly.pdbx_strand_id
1 'polypeptide(L)'
;MTDLVARLRLSAHWAALMLLYLYADVFNFFEPGELDHIGAEKLEPFDVTQLSLFLAVLLMALSAAMVALTPLLPTGICRRANVGMGGLYTLVNIGNVVGESWAYYLFYGAL
;
A
#
# COMPACT_ATOMS: atom_id res chain seq x y z
N MET A 1 -7.84 -15.64 24.54
CA MET A 1 -6.41 -15.46 24.19
C MET A 1 -6.11 -15.71 22.70
N THR A 2 -6.77 -16.66 22.04
CA THR A 2 -6.59 -16.95 20.59
C THR A 2 -6.91 -15.78 19.66
N ASP A 3 -7.90 -14.95 20.00
CA ASP A 3 -8.31 -13.78 19.21
C ASP A 3 -7.24 -12.66 19.18
N LEU A 4 -6.52 -12.44 20.30
CA LEU A 4 -5.51 -11.38 20.37
C LEU A 4 -4.29 -11.71 19.50
N VAL A 5 -3.82 -12.96 19.51
CA VAL A 5 -2.69 -13.41 18.68
C VAL A 5 -3.02 -13.26 17.20
N ALA A 6 -4.24 -13.61 16.78
CA ALA A 6 -4.68 -13.44 15.40
C ALA A 6 -4.67 -11.96 14.97
N ARG A 7 -5.15 -11.05 15.83
CA ARG A 7 -5.14 -9.59 15.58
C ARG A 7 -3.73 -9.02 15.50
N LEU A 8 -2.83 -9.47 16.37
CA LEU A 8 -1.43 -9.03 16.30
C LEU A 8 -0.75 -9.49 15.01
N ARG A 9 -1.08 -10.70 14.53
CA ARG A 9 -0.62 -11.15 13.20
C ARG A 9 -1.16 -10.25 12.10
N LEU A 10 -2.45 -9.92 12.09
CA LEU A 10 -3.02 -9.00 11.11
C LEU A 10 -2.38 -7.60 11.17
N SER A 11 -2.19 -7.07 12.37
CA SER A 11 -1.47 -5.80 12.60
C SER A 11 -0.04 -5.85 12.02
N ALA A 12 0.68 -6.96 12.22
CA ALA A 12 1.99 -7.15 11.63
C ALA A 12 1.97 -7.21 10.10
N HIS A 13 0.92 -7.78 9.49
CA HIS A 13 0.75 -7.75 8.04
C HIS A 13 0.52 -6.34 7.52
N TRP A 14 -0.26 -5.49 8.21
CA TRP A 14 -0.40 -4.07 7.85
C TRP A 14 0.93 -3.32 7.91
N ALA A 15 1.75 -3.59 8.94
CA ALA A 15 3.07 -3.00 9.04
C ALA A 15 4.00 -3.49 7.92
N ALA A 16 3.96 -4.78 7.59
CA ALA A 16 4.72 -5.35 6.46
C ALA A 16 4.27 -4.72 5.12
N LEU A 17 2.97 -4.59 4.89
CA LEU A 17 2.41 -3.95 3.69
C LEU A 17 2.90 -2.51 3.54
N MET A 18 2.86 -1.72 4.62
CA MET A 18 3.42 -0.35 4.62
C MET A 18 4.89 -0.33 4.19
N LEU A 19 5.70 -1.26 4.73
CA LEU A 19 7.11 -1.35 4.40
C LEU A 19 7.33 -1.77 2.95
N LEU A 20 6.55 -2.71 2.44
CA LEU A 20 6.63 -3.15 1.05
C LEU A 20 6.34 -2.01 0.08
N TYR A 21 5.27 -1.24 0.31
CA TYR A 21 4.98 -0.03 -0.48
C TYR A 21 6.13 0.98 -0.40
N LEU A 22 6.64 1.25 0.80
CA LEU A 22 7.78 2.16 0.98
C LEU A 22 9.01 1.72 0.16
N TYR A 23 9.35 0.43 0.18
CA TYR A 23 10.47 -0.08 -0.61
C TYR A 23 10.17 -0.07 -2.11
N ALA A 24 8.93 -0.39 -2.53
CA ALA A 24 8.53 -0.31 -3.94
C ALA A 24 8.69 1.12 -4.47
N ASP A 25 8.21 2.12 -3.73
CA ASP A 25 8.35 3.55 -4.07
C ASP A 25 9.83 3.95 -4.14
N VAL A 26 10.67 3.48 -3.20
CA VAL A 26 12.11 3.74 -3.23
C VAL A 26 12.79 3.09 -4.43
N PHE A 27 12.42 1.86 -4.78
CA PHE A 27 13.00 1.16 -5.93
C PHE A 27 12.57 1.76 -7.27
N ASN A 28 11.36 2.31 -7.34
CA ASN A 28 10.84 2.99 -8.51
C ASN A 28 11.76 4.16 -8.94
N PHE A 29 12.34 4.91 -7.99
CA PHE A 29 13.33 5.96 -8.31
C PHE A 29 14.59 5.46 -9.04
N PHE A 30 14.92 4.16 -8.96
CA PHE A 30 16.07 3.59 -9.66
C PHE A 30 15.70 3.03 -11.03
N GLU A 31 14.43 3.08 -11.42
CA GLU A 31 13.99 2.70 -12.75
C GLU A 31 14.53 3.67 -13.81
N PRO A 32 15.10 3.17 -14.92
CA PRO A 32 15.62 4.03 -15.98
C PRO A 32 14.54 4.98 -16.54
N GLY A 33 14.79 6.29 -16.46
CA GLY A 33 13.89 7.32 -16.98
C GLY A 33 12.94 7.92 -15.93
N GLU A 34 12.77 7.29 -14.77
CA GLU A 34 11.80 7.78 -13.76
C GLU A 34 12.22 9.12 -13.14
N LEU A 35 13.51 9.31 -12.86
CA LEU A 35 14.01 10.58 -12.33
C LEU A 35 13.77 11.75 -13.31
N ASP A 36 13.86 11.49 -14.61
CA ASP A 36 13.58 12.48 -15.65
C ASP A 36 12.06 12.74 -15.76
N HIS A 37 11.22 11.70 -15.59
CA HIS A 37 9.76 11.83 -15.53
C HIS A 37 9.28 12.67 -14.35
N ILE A 38 9.86 12.45 -13.16
CA ILE A 38 9.55 13.25 -11.96
C ILE A 38 9.92 14.72 -12.18
N GLY A 39 11.06 14.99 -12.83
CA GLY A 39 11.47 16.34 -13.24
C GLY A 39 10.51 17.00 -14.23
N ALA A 40 9.71 16.22 -14.95
CA ALA A 40 8.67 16.65 -15.88
C ALA A 40 7.24 16.59 -15.28
N GLU A 41 7.11 16.45 -13.95
CA GLU A 41 5.85 16.36 -13.20
C GLU A 41 4.99 15.14 -13.55
N LYS A 42 5.60 14.06 -14.04
CA LYS A 42 4.92 12.80 -14.36
C LYS A 42 5.34 11.71 -13.39
N LEU A 43 4.37 11.10 -12.72
CA LEU A 43 4.51 9.79 -12.10
C LEU A 43 3.68 8.85 -12.97
N GLU A 44 4.21 7.77 -13.51
CA GLU A 44 3.31 6.83 -14.20
C GLU A 44 2.40 6.12 -13.18
N PRO A 45 1.08 5.98 -13.41
CA PRO A 45 0.28 6.43 -14.56
C PRO A 45 -0.46 7.78 -14.34
N PHE A 46 -0.21 8.52 -13.26
CA PHE A 46 -0.91 9.76 -12.89
C PHE A 46 0.01 10.98 -12.77
N ASP A 47 -0.37 12.09 -13.41
CA ASP A 47 0.34 13.37 -13.26
C ASP A 47 0.53 13.75 -11.78
N VAL A 48 1.71 14.28 -11.45
CA VAL A 48 2.07 14.71 -10.10
C VAL A 48 1.28 15.98 -9.76
N THR A 49 0.11 15.78 -9.18
CA THR A 49 -0.81 16.83 -8.74
C THR A 49 -0.96 16.81 -7.22
N GLN A 50 -1.35 17.95 -6.63
CA GLN A 50 -1.68 18.02 -5.20
C GLN A 50 -2.69 16.95 -4.78
N LEU A 51 -3.67 16.65 -5.65
CA LEU A 51 -4.66 15.62 -5.40
C LEU A 51 -4.05 14.22 -5.41
N SER A 52 -3.22 13.89 -6.41
CA SER A 52 -2.56 12.57 -6.51
C SER A 52 -1.70 12.28 -5.28
N LEU A 53 -0.87 13.23 -4.85
CA LEU A 53 -0.02 13.09 -3.67
C LEU A 53 -0.83 12.97 -2.38
N PHE A 54 -1.92 13.75 -2.26
CA PHE A 54 -2.82 13.63 -1.12
C PHE A 54 -3.48 12.25 -1.05
N LEU A 55 -3.92 11.70 -2.19
CA LEU A 55 -4.51 10.35 -2.24
C LEU A 55 -3.49 9.26 -1.91
N ALA A 56 -2.25 9.38 -2.39
CA ALA A 56 -1.17 8.46 -2.04
C ALA A 56 -0.88 8.47 -0.53
N VAL A 57 -0.73 9.65 0.07
CA VAL A 57 -0.52 9.79 1.52
C VAL A 57 -1.73 9.28 2.30
N LEU A 58 -2.95 9.58 1.85
CA LEU A 58 -4.18 9.11 2.49
C LEU A 58 -4.25 7.58 2.47
N LEU A 59 -3.94 6.96 1.33
CA LEU A 59 -3.89 5.51 1.21
C LEU A 59 -2.93 4.95 2.27
N MET A 60 -1.68 5.39 2.29
CA MET A 60 -0.66 4.94 3.24
C MET A 60 -1.05 5.20 4.71
N ALA A 61 -1.67 6.34 5.00
CA ALA A 61 -2.18 6.65 6.33
C ALA A 61 -3.24 5.63 6.81
N LEU A 62 -4.08 5.09 5.91
CA LEU A 62 -5.07 4.08 6.26
C LEU A 62 -4.41 2.76 6.69
N SER A 63 -3.36 2.31 5.98
CA SER A 63 -2.63 1.10 6.39
C SER A 63 -1.87 1.31 7.70
N ALA A 64 -1.21 2.45 7.87
CA ALA A 64 -0.58 2.83 9.13
C ALA A 64 -1.58 2.86 10.29
N ALA A 65 -2.79 3.40 10.08
CA ALA A 65 -3.85 3.38 11.07
C ALA A 65 -4.30 1.94 11.40
N MET A 66 -4.41 1.06 10.41
CA MET A 66 -4.79 -0.33 10.60
C MET A 66 -3.80 -1.12 11.46
N VAL A 67 -2.50 -0.76 11.46
CA VAL A 67 -1.51 -1.33 12.40
C VAL A 67 -1.97 -1.15 13.85
N ALA A 68 -2.36 0.07 14.23
CA ALA A 68 -2.81 0.38 15.58
C ALA A 68 -4.26 -0.05 15.85
N LEU A 69 -5.16 0.10 14.87
CA LEU A 69 -6.59 -0.15 15.07
C LEU A 69 -6.95 -1.63 15.13
N THR A 70 -6.25 -2.50 14.39
CA THR A 70 -6.54 -3.94 14.36
C THR A 70 -6.58 -4.60 15.75
N PRO A 71 -5.61 -4.38 16.66
CA PRO A 71 -5.70 -4.93 18.01
C PRO A 71 -6.72 -4.23 18.90
N LEU A 72 -7.04 -2.96 18.65
CA LEU A 72 -7.89 -2.12 19.52
C LEU A 72 -9.38 -2.22 19.21
N LEU A 73 -9.76 -2.52 17.96
CA LEU A 73 -11.16 -2.51 17.53
C LEU A 73 -11.98 -3.68 18.09
N PRO A 74 -13.29 -3.51 18.37
CA PRO A 74 -14.19 -4.63 18.68
C PRO A 74 -14.21 -5.67 17.55
N THR A 75 -14.38 -6.96 17.89
CA THR A 75 -14.20 -8.10 16.96
C THR A 75 -14.97 -7.95 15.65
N GLY A 76 -16.24 -7.55 15.71
CA GLY A 76 -17.08 -7.38 14.52
C GLY A 76 -16.59 -6.26 13.59
N ILE A 77 -16.12 -5.16 14.17
CA ILE A 77 -15.61 -4.00 13.43
C ILE A 77 -14.23 -4.32 12.86
N CYS A 78 -13.34 -4.91 13.68
CA CYS A 78 -12.02 -5.34 13.28
C CYS A 78 -12.06 -6.24 12.04
N ARG A 79 -12.95 -7.24 12.03
CA ARG A 79 -13.12 -8.15 10.87
C ARG A 79 -13.53 -7.39 9.60
N ARG A 80 -14.56 -6.55 9.70
CA ARG A 80 -15.07 -5.78 8.54
C ARG A 80 -14.04 -4.79 8.01
N ALA A 81 -13.33 -4.10 8.90
CA ALA A 81 -12.27 -3.17 8.55
C ALA A 81 -11.12 -3.89 7.83
N ASN A 82 -10.63 -5.01 8.37
CA ASN A 82 -9.55 -5.77 7.73
C ASN A 82 -9.93 -6.31 6.36
N VAL A 83 -11.14 -6.86 6.20
CA VAL A 83 -11.61 -7.37 4.90
C VAL A 83 -11.80 -6.22 3.89
N GLY A 84 -12.44 -5.13 4.31
CA GLY A 84 -12.68 -3.98 3.42
C GLY A 84 -11.38 -3.30 2.99
N MET A 85 -10.49 -3.03 3.95
CA MET A 85 -9.19 -2.44 3.66
C MET A 85 -8.30 -3.38 2.85
N GLY A 86 -8.29 -4.68 3.18
CA GLY A 86 -7.55 -5.67 2.40
C GLY A 86 -8.01 -5.68 0.94
N GLY A 87 -9.33 -5.71 0.69
CA GLY A 87 -9.88 -5.63 -0.66
C GLY A 87 -9.52 -4.33 -1.40
N LEU A 88 -9.55 -3.19 -0.72
CA LEU A 88 -9.11 -1.91 -1.30
C LEU A 88 -7.65 -1.98 -1.75
N TYR A 89 -6.75 -2.44 -0.89
CA TYR A 89 -5.33 -2.55 -1.20
C TYR A 89 -5.04 -3.57 -2.31
N THR A 90 -5.78 -4.68 -2.35
CA THR A 90 -5.70 -5.62 -3.47
C THR A 90 -6.05 -4.95 -4.80
N LEU A 91 -7.11 -4.13 -4.83
CA LEU A 91 -7.49 -3.41 -6.05
C LEU A 91 -6.42 -2.37 -6.46
N VAL A 92 -5.82 -1.68 -5.49
CA VAL A 92 -4.71 -0.75 -5.77
C VAL A 92 -3.52 -1.51 -6.35
N ASN A 93 -3.11 -2.63 -5.75
CA ASN A 93 -2.01 -3.44 -6.26
C ASN A 93 -2.28 -3.97 -7.67
N ILE A 94 -3.50 -4.41 -7.97
CA ILE A 94 -3.90 -4.78 -9.34
C ILE A 94 -3.71 -3.58 -10.28
N GLY A 95 -4.16 -2.38 -9.89
CA GLY A 95 -3.96 -1.16 -10.68
C GLY A 95 -2.49 -0.84 -10.92
N ASN A 96 -1.65 -1.01 -9.90
CA ASN A 96 -0.21 -0.75 -9.97
C ASN A 96 0.52 -1.70 -10.94
N VAL A 97 0.12 -2.96 -11.06
CA VAL A 97 0.78 -3.92 -11.95
C VAL A 97 0.25 -3.92 -13.38
N VAL A 98 -0.83 -3.20 -13.68
CA VAL A 98 -1.37 -3.12 -15.04
C VAL A 98 -0.44 -2.29 -15.92
N GLY A 99 0.08 -2.90 -16.97
CA GLY A 99 1.03 -2.25 -17.89
C GLY A 99 2.48 -2.30 -17.42
N GLU A 100 2.73 -2.86 -16.23
CA GLU A 100 4.07 -3.04 -15.69
C GLU A 100 4.85 -4.12 -16.43
N SER A 101 6.15 -3.89 -16.63
CA SER A 101 7.07 -4.82 -17.27
C SER A 101 8.22 -5.27 -16.36
N TRP A 102 8.51 -4.52 -15.29
CA TRP A 102 9.60 -4.82 -14.38
C TRP A 102 9.23 -5.88 -13.35
N ALA A 103 10.06 -6.93 -13.30
CA ALA A 103 9.83 -8.08 -12.43
C ALA A 103 9.79 -7.73 -10.93
N TYR A 104 10.51 -6.70 -10.48
CA TYR A 104 10.50 -6.30 -9.07
C TYR A 104 9.13 -5.75 -8.65
N TYR A 105 8.52 -4.92 -9.50
CA TYR A 105 7.23 -4.29 -9.20
C TYR A 105 6.07 -5.30 -9.33
N LEU A 106 6.15 -6.22 -10.30
CA LEU A 106 5.25 -7.39 -10.36
C LEU A 106 5.34 -8.28 -9.12
N PHE A 107 6.55 -8.48 -8.58
CA PHE A 107 6.74 -9.24 -7.35
C PHE A 107 6.15 -8.52 -6.14
N TYR A 108 6.35 -7.20 -6.02
CA TYR A 108 5.72 -6.39 -4.96
C TYR A 108 4.19 -6.43 -5.04
N GLY A 109 3.60 -6.30 -6.22
CA GLY A 109 2.14 -6.35 -6.39
C GLY A 109 1.51 -7.71 -6.07
N ALA A 110 2.30 -8.79 -6.04
CA ALA A 110 1.85 -10.13 -5.68
C ALA A 110 1.89 -10.41 -4.17
N LEU A 111 2.58 -9.59 -3.38
CA LEU A 111 2.72 -9.72 -1.92
C LEU A 111 1.63 -8.96 -1.16
#